data_AF-G7EEJ6-F1
#
_entry.id   AF-G7EEJ6-F1
#
_cell.length_a   1.000
_cell.length_b   1.000
_cell.length_c   1.000
_cell.angle_alpha   90.00
_cell.angle_beta   90.00
_cell.angle_gamma   90.00
#
_symmetry.space_group_name_H-M   'P 1'
#
loop_
_entity.id
_entity.type
_entity.pdbx_description
1 polymer ?
#
loop_
_entity_poly.entity_id
_entity_poly.type
_entity_poly.pdbx_seq_one_letter_code
_entity_poly.pdbx_strand_id
1 'polypeptide(L)'
;MLSNAVKFRRPDISPHIKISYQNEDIFSDDHNAHLSFQVITIEDNGIGFSQDYADKIFVPFQRLHGRSQYKGTGIGLSVCRRIVERHGGTITAQSKDGEGAAFIIKLPVEAALFTLQGEA
;
A
#
# COMPACT_ATOMS: atom_id res chain seq x y z
N MET A 1 -5.64 5.55 -2.07
CA MET A 1 -5.27 5.29 -0.66
C MET A 1 -5.80 6.36 0.29
N LEU A 2 -5.54 7.65 0.07
CA LEU A 2 -6.14 8.73 0.90
C LEU A 2 -7.67 8.66 1.01
N SER A 3 -8.37 8.35 -0.08
CA SER A 3 -9.82 8.13 -0.04
C SER A 3 -10.23 6.98 0.89
N ASN A 4 -9.42 5.92 1.01
CA ASN A 4 -9.68 4.83 1.96
C ASN A 4 -9.48 5.31 3.40
N ALA A 5 -8.40 6.04 3.67
CA ALA A 5 -8.12 6.60 5.00
C ALA A 5 -9.26 7.51 5.50
N VAL A 6 -9.84 8.33 4.63
CA VAL A 6 -11.01 9.17 4.96
C VAL A 6 -12.27 8.33 5.16
N LYS A 7 -12.49 7.35 4.27
CA LYS A 7 -13.70 6.53 4.25
C LYS A 7 -13.80 5.57 5.43
N PHE A 8 -12.69 4.99 5.85
CA PHE A 8 -12.60 3.98 6.92
C PHE A 8 -12.19 4.62 8.26
N ARG A 9 -12.60 5.88 8.49
CA ARG A 9 -12.42 6.57 9.76
C ARG A 9 -13.25 5.93 10.88
N ARG A 10 -12.79 6.07 12.12
CA ARG A 10 -13.62 5.82 13.30
C ARG A 10 -14.64 6.96 13.45
N PRO A 11 -15.92 6.69 13.78
CA PRO A 11 -16.94 7.74 13.89
C PRO A 11 -16.61 8.76 14.98
N ASP A 12 -16.17 8.27 16.14
CA ASP A 12 -16.00 9.03 17.39
C ASP A 12 -14.60 9.60 17.60
N ILE A 13 -13.71 9.44 16.62
CA ILE A 13 -12.32 9.89 16.69
C ILE A 13 -12.03 10.80 15.51
N SER A 14 -11.40 11.95 15.79
CA SER A 14 -10.94 12.86 14.74
C SER A 14 -9.97 12.14 13.80
N PRO A 15 -10.23 12.13 12.48
CA PRO A 15 -9.36 11.45 11.54
C PRO A 15 -8.01 12.15 11.48
N HIS A 16 -6.94 11.38 11.65
CA HIS A 16 -5.57 11.80 11.47
C HIS A 16 -4.98 10.94 10.36
N ILE A 17 -4.51 11.60 9.30
CA ILE A 17 -3.80 10.96 8.20
C ILE A 17 -2.40 11.56 8.14
N LYS A 18 -1.38 10.71 8.25
CA LYS A 18 0.01 11.07 8.14
C LYS A 18 0.55 10.55 6.81
N ILE A 19 1.23 11.42 6.07
CA ILE A 19 1.95 11.05 4.85
C ILE A 19 3.41 11.32 5.12
N SER A 20 4.25 10.31 4.98
CA SER A 20 5.70 10.44 5.12
C SER A 20 6.40 9.95 3.87
N TYR A 21 7.63 10.44 3.70
CA TYR A 21 8.49 10.12 2.58
C TYR A 21 9.90 9.89 3.10
N GLN A 22 10.59 8.89 2.55
CA GLN A 22 12.00 8.62 2.82
C GLN A 22 12.69 8.05 1.58
N ASN A 23 13.99 8.30 1.49
CA ASN A 23 14.88 7.60 0.56
C ASN A 23 15.48 6.38 1.26
N GLU A 24 15.50 5.24 0.57
CA GLU A 24 16.16 4.04 1.05
C GLU A 24 17.19 3.58 0.02
N ASP A 25 18.44 3.46 0.43
CA ASP A 25 19.51 2.88 -0.37
C ASP A 25 19.84 1.48 0.15
N ILE A 26 19.77 0.48 -0.72
CA ILE A 26 19.99 -0.92 -0.39
C ILE A 26 21.03 -1.50 -1.34
N PHE A 27 22.03 -2.19 -0.82
CA PHE A 27 22.91 -2.98 -1.66
C PHE A 27 22.17 -4.27 -2.08
N SER A 28 22.06 -4.50 -3.38
CA SER A 28 21.50 -5.73 -3.92
C SER A 28 22.63 -6.65 -4.35
N ASP A 29 22.68 -7.85 -3.74
CA ASP A 29 23.61 -8.89 -4.12
C ASP A 29 23.35 -9.38 -5.55
N ASP A 30 22.07 -9.51 -5.95
CA ASP A 30 21.66 -9.98 -7.29
C ASP A 30 22.16 -9.07 -8.42
N HIS A 31 22.19 -7.76 -8.17
CA HIS A 31 22.67 -6.76 -9.13
C HIS A 31 24.10 -6.29 -8.86
N ASN A 32 24.72 -6.72 -7.76
CA ASN A 32 26.01 -6.24 -7.24
C ASN A 32 26.11 -4.70 -7.27
N ALA A 33 25.03 -4.03 -6.87
CA ALA A 33 24.87 -2.58 -7.01
C ALA A 33 24.02 -1.99 -5.88
N HIS A 34 24.21 -0.69 -5.61
CA HIS A 34 23.31 0.06 -4.75
C HIS A 34 22.05 0.44 -5.52
N LEU A 35 20.90 0.06 -4.96
CA LEU A 35 19.58 0.39 -5.46
C LEU A 35 18.96 1.44 -4.55
N SER A 36 18.56 2.56 -5.14
CA SER A 36 17.85 3.62 -4.44
C SER A 36 16.35 3.48 -4.63
N PHE A 37 15.60 3.66 -3.56
CA PHE A 37 14.15 3.59 -3.53
C PHE A 37 13.53 4.86 -2.92
N GLN A 38 12.42 5.27 -3.50
CA GLN A 38 11.51 6.28 -2.97
C GLN A 38 10.42 5.57 -2.19
N VAL A 39 10.33 5.81 -0.88
CA VAL A 39 9.32 5.17 -0.02
C VAL A 39 8.33 6.21 0.47
N ILE A 40 7.05 5.99 0.16
CA ILE A 40 5.94 6.83 0.54
C ILE A 40 5.03 6.00 1.44
N THR A 41 4.78 6.50 2.65
CA THR A 41 3.89 5.84 3.62
C THR A 41 2.67 6.72 3.86
N ILE A 42 1.49 6.13 3.76
CA ILE A 42 0.21 6.77 4.08
C ILE A 42 -0.39 6.01 5.26
N GLU A 43 -0.42 6.65 6.43
CA GLU A 43 -0.91 6.09 7.69
C GLU A 43 -2.18 6.82 8.13
N ASP A 44 -3.17 6.08 8.61
CA ASP A 44 -4.39 6.61 9.19
C ASP A 44 -4.66 6.02 10.57
N ASN A 45 -5.44 6.73 11.39
CA ASN A 45 -5.93 6.26 12.68
C ASN A 45 -7.37 5.70 12.60
N GLY A 46 -7.73 5.11 11.46
CA GLY A 46 -9.06 4.61 11.14
C GLY A 46 -9.42 3.33 11.89
N ILE A 47 -10.36 2.57 11.32
CA ILE A 47 -10.84 1.30 11.92
C ILE A 47 -9.79 0.17 11.84
N GLY A 48 -8.81 0.28 10.94
CA GLY A 48 -7.84 -0.79 10.69
C GLY A 48 -8.47 -2.09 10.20
N PHE A 49 -7.65 -3.14 10.12
CA PHE A 49 -8.04 -4.51 9.80
C PHE A 49 -6.99 -5.49 10.33
N SER A 50 -7.33 -6.79 10.42
CA SER A 50 -6.36 -7.82 10.80
C SER A 50 -5.26 -7.97 9.76
N GLN A 51 -4.00 -8.01 10.20
CA GLN A 51 -2.81 -8.17 9.36
C GLN A 51 -2.88 -9.41 8.44
N ASP A 52 -3.65 -10.45 8.79
CA ASP A 52 -3.90 -11.64 7.95
C ASP A 52 -4.59 -11.33 6.61
N TYR A 53 -5.16 -10.13 6.49
CA TYR A 53 -5.77 -9.63 5.27
C TYR A 53 -4.89 -8.68 4.47
N ALA A 54 -3.67 -8.36 4.93
CA ALA A 54 -2.80 -7.36 4.31
C ALA A 54 -2.54 -7.60 2.82
N ASP A 55 -2.43 -8.85 2.38
CA ASP A 55 -2.33 -9.17 0.94
C ASP A 55 -3.69 -9.29 0.26
N LYS A 56 -4.69 -9.79 0.99
CA LYS A 56 -6.04 -10.04 0.45
C LYS A 56 -6.72 -8.74 0.03
N ILE A 57 -6.49 -7.62 0.71
CA ILE A 57 -7.10 -6.32 0.36
C ILE A 57 -6.71 -5.80 -1.03
N PHE A 58 -5.64 -6.33 -1.63
CA PHE A 58 -5.20 -5.97 -2.97
C PHE A 58 -5.72 -6.94 -4.05
N VAL A 59 -6.44 -8.00 -3.67
CA VAL A 59 -7.10 -8.89 -4.62
C VAL A 59 -8.34 -8.17 -5.20
N PRO A 60 -8.52 -8.13 -6.53
CA PRO A 60 -9.68 -7.49 -7.15
C PRO A 60 -11.00 -8.03 -6.59
N PHE A 61 -11.95 -7.13 -6.34
CA PHE A 61 -13.28 -7.43 -5.79
C PHE A 61 -13.30 -7.95 -4.35
N GLN A 62 -12.13 -8.16 -3.71
CA GLN A 62 -12.05 -8.52 -2.31
C GLN A 62 -12.45 -7.34 -1.42
N ARG A 63 -13.23 -7.63 -0.38
CA ARG A 63 -13.72 -6.63 0.57
C ARG A 63 -13.73 -7.23 1.97
N LEU A 64 -13.21 -6.49 2.95
CA LEU A 64 -13.26 -6.90 4.35
C LEU A 64 -14.56 -6.50 5.05
N HIS A 65 -15.21 -5.44 4.57
CA HIS A 65 -16.48 -4.96 5.11
C HIS A 65 -17.60 -5.07 4.09
N GLY A 66 -18.79 -5.45 4.59
CA GLY A 66 -19.99 -5.70 3.81
C GLY A 66 -20.44 -4.50 2.96
N ARG A 67 -21.23 -4.77 1.91
CA ARG A 67 -21.77 -3.76 0.99
C ARG A 67 -22.60 -2.69 1.69
N SER A 68 -23.25 -3.03 2.78
CA SER A 68 -24.10 -2.14 3.58
C SER A 68 -23.31 -1.12 4.41
N GLN A 69 -22.09 -1.45 4.86
CA GLN A 69 -21.30 -0.56 5.71
C GLN A 69 -20.48 0.46 4.92
N TYR A 70 -19.94 0.07 3.76
CA TYR A 70 -19.01 0.92 3.01
C TYR A 70 -19.18 0.79 1.50
N LYS A 71 -19.39 1.92 0.80
CA LYS A 71 -19.52 1.97 -0.67
C LYS A 71 -18.18 1.70 -1.38
N GLY A 72 -18.19 0.95 -2.48
CA GLY A 72 -17.00 0.72 -3.31
C GLY A 72 -16.99 -0.62 -4.05
N THR A 73 -16.26 -0.67 -5.17
CA THR A 73 -16.17 -1.86 -6.05
C THR A 73 -15.15 -2.89 -5.58
N GLY A 74 -14.23 -2.53 -4.67
CA GLY A 74 -13.11 -3.39 -4.28
C GLY A 74 -11.97 -3.44 -5.31
N ILE A 75 -11.93 -2.50 -6.26
CA ILE A 75 -10.93 -2.46 -7.35
C ILE A 75 -9.77 -1.51 -7.04
N GLY A 76 -10.00 -0.49 -6.20
CA GLY A 76 -9.05 0.61 -6.03
C GLY A 76 -7.65 0.17 -5.59
N LEU A 77 -7.54 -0.68 -4.57
CA LEU A 77 -6.24 -1.15 -4.07
C LEU A 77 -5.56 -2.11 -5.06
N SER A 78 -6.30 -2.99 -5.73
CA SER A 78 -5.72 -3.87 -6.76
C SER A 78 -5.13 -3.08 -7.93
N VAL A 79 -5.77 -1.98 -8.32
CA VAL A 79 -5.24 -1.07 -9.35
C VAL A 79 -3.99 -0.36 -8.84
N CYS A 80 -3.98 0.14 -7.60
CA CYS A 80 -2.76 0.73 -7.01
C CYS A 80 -1.60 -0.25 -7.02
N ARG A 81 -1.82 -1.52 -6.63
CA ARG A 81 -0.78 -2.56 -6.66
C ARG A 81 -0.23 -2.78 -8.07
N ARG A 82 -1.10 -2.97 -9.06
CA ARG A 82 -0.68 -3.12 -10.47
C ARG A 82 0.11 -1.92 -11.00
N ILE A 83 -0.29 -0.69 -10.64
CA ILE A 83 0.43 0.52 -11.05
C ILE A 83 1.83 0.51 -10.44
N VAL A 84 1.96 0.24 -9.15
CA VAL A 84 3.25 0.21 -8.46
C VAL A 84 4.16 -0.89 -8.99
N GLU A 85 3.64 -2.10 -9.17
CA GLU A 85 4.36 -3.24 -9.76
C GLU A 85 4.84 -2.94 -11.18
N ARG A 86 4.02 -2.27 -12.01
CA ARG A 86 4.41 -1.85 -13.36
C ARG A 86 5.58 -0.87 -13.38
N HIS A 87 5.84 -0.16 -12.28
CA HIS A 87 7.00 0.71 -12.13
C HIS A 87 8.17 0.00 -11.44
N GLY A 88 8.14 -1.33 -11.31
CA GLY A 88 9.18 -2.12 -10.64
C GLY A 88 9.18 -1.97 -9.13
N GLY A 89 8.12 -1.41 -8.56
CA GLY A 89 7.99 -1.17 -7.12
C GLY A 89 7.15 -2.20 -6.40
N THR A 90 7.00 -2.00 -5.09
CA THR A 90 6.15 -2.83 -4.22
C THR A 90 5.20 -1.96 -3.41
N ILE A 91 4.04 -2.53 -3.09
CA ILE A 91 3.07 -1.91 -2.18
C ILE A 91 2.66 -2.90 -1.11
N THR A 92 2.78 -2.50 0.15
CA THR A 92 2.43 -3.32 1.30
C THR A 92 1.46 -2.58 2.21
N ALA A 93 0.82 -3.33 3.09
CA ALA A 93 -0.05 -2.76 4.11
C ALA A 93 0.29 -3.34 5.48
N GLN A 94 0.33 -2.47 6.48
CA GLN A 94 0.43 -2.80 7.89
C GLN A 94 -0.83 -2.29 8.57
N SER A 95 -1.49 -3.10 9.37
CA SER A 95 -2.70 -2.67 10.05
C SER A 95 -2.95 -3.48 11.31
N LYS A 96 -3.63 -2.83 12.26
CA LYS A 96 -4.17 -3.47 13.44
C LYS A 96 -5.59 -2.99 13.66
N ASP A 97 -6.47 -3.94 13.96
CA ASP A 97 -7.89 -3.67 14.19
C ASP A 97 -8.06 -2.63 15.31
N GLY A 98 -8.83 -1.57 15.03
CA GLY A 98 -9.05 -0.45 15.93
C GLY A 98 -7.94 0.60 16.01
N GLU A 99 -6.76 0.37 15.43
CA GLU A 99 -5.61 1.28 15.51
C GLU A 99 -5.31 2.01 14.19
N GLY A 100 -5.87 1.53 13.08
CA GLY A 100 -5.73 2.13 11.75
C GLY A 100 -4.88 1.31 10.80
N ALA A 101 -4.47 1.91 9.70
CA ALA A 101 -3.70 1.24 8.66
C ALA A 101 -2.59 2.14 8.08
N ALA A 102 -1.48 1.53 7.73
CA ALA A 102 -0.38 2.12 6.98
C ALA A 102 -0.22 1.40 5.64
N PHE A 103 -0.19 2.16 4.56
CA PHE A 103 0.14 1.68 3.22
C PHE A 103 1.50 2.21 2.81
N ILE A 104 2.42 1.31 2.48
CA ILE A 104 3.80 1.63 2.16
C ILE A 104 4.01 1.34 0.67
N ILE A 105 4.33 2.39 -0.09
CA ILE A 105 4.68 2.30 -1.50
C ILE A 105 6.20 2.47 -1.59
N LYS A 106 6.86 1.52 -2.22
CA LYS A 106 8.31 1.54 -2.47
C LYS A 106 8.55 1.49 -3.97
N LEU A 107 9.14 2.54 -4.52
CA LEU A 107 9.42 2.68 -5.95
C LEU A 107 10.92 2.78 -6.19
N PRO A 108 11.50 2.06 -7.15
CA PRO A 108 12.90 2.24 -7.50
C PRO A 108 13.11 3.60 -8.18
N VAL A 109 14.25 4.24 -7.90
CA VAL A 109 14.68 5.46 -8.62
C VAL A 109 15.09 5.12 -10.04
N GLU A 110 15.70 3.95 -10.24
CA GLU A 110 16.15 3.44 -11.53
C GLU A 110 15.33 2.21 -11.94
N ALA A 111 14.22 2.44 -12.64
CA ALA A 111 13.28 1.37 -13.04
C ALA A 111 13.86 0.33 -14.02
N ALA A 112 14.94 0.67 -14.74
CA ALA A 112 15.55 -0.19 -15.76
C ALA A 112 16.05 -1.53 -15.20
N LEU A 113 16.47 -1.57 -13.93
CA LEU A 113 16.97 -2.79 -13.28
C LEU A 113 15.85 -3.79 -12.92
N PHE A 114 14.60 -3.33 -12.89
CA PHE A 114 13.44 -4.10 -12.39
C PHE A 114 12.43 -4.48 -13.47
N THR A 115 12.51 -3.87 -14.66
CA THR A 115 11.50 -4.04 -15.72
C THR A 115 11.66 -5.37 -16.50
N LEU A 116 12.79 -6.07 -16.35
CA LEU A 116 13.12 -7.29 -17.10
C LEU A 116 12.62 -8.61 -16.47
N GLN A 117 12.03 -8.57 -15.26
CA GLN A 117 11.58 -9.79 -14.55
C GLN A 117 10.09 -10.12 -14.75
N GLY A 118 9.37 -9.34 -15.57
CA GLY A 118 7.91 -9.44 -15.75
C GLY A 118 7.42 -10.08 -17.05
N GLU A 119 8.30 -10.53 -17.95
CA GLU A 119 7.93 -11.31 -19.13
C GLU A 119 8.18 -12.80 -18.88
N ALA A 120 7.21 -13.46 -18.24
CA ALA A 120 7.08 -14.91 -18.20
C ALA A 120 5.60 -15.31 -18.23
#